data_AF-A0A8B9NMC2-F1
#
_entry.id   AF-A0A8B9NMC2-F1
#
_cell.length_a   1.000
_cell.length_b   1.000
_cell.length_c   1.000
_cell.angle_alpha   90.00
_cell.angle_beta   90.00
_cell.angle_gamma   90.00
#
_symmetry.space_group_name_H-M   'P 1'
#
loop_
_entity.id
_entity.type
_entity.pdbx_description
1 polymer ?
#
loop_
_entity_poly.entity_id
_entity_poly.type
_entity_poly.pdbx_seq_one_letter_code
_entity_poly.pdbx_strand_id
1 'polypeptide(L)'
;MGANASNYPHSCSPRVGGNSQAQQTFIGTSSYSHQGYGCESKLYSLDHGHEKPQDKKKKTSGLATLKKKFIKRRKSSRSADHAKQMRELLSGWDVRDVNALVEEYEGTSALKELYLQANLARPEARTLQKDMAELYQYKYCTDVDLIFQETCFPVHRAILAARCPFFKTLLSSSPEYGAEIIMDINTAGIDMPMFSALLHYLYTGEFGMEDSRFQNVDILVQLSEEFGTPNSLDVDMRALFDYMCYYDVVLSFSSNSDLVETFGGSQNCLDEELRAHKAIISSRSPFFRHLLQRRIRTGEEITDRTLRTPTRIILDESIIPKKYAKVILNCMYTDVVDLSVLHSSPSVGSLSEVQALVAGKLNMTRAEEAMELYHIALFLEFNMLAQGM
;
A
#
# COMPACT_ATOMS: atom_id res chain seq x y z
N MET A 1 -29.69 23.18 -48.78
CA MET A 1 -28.76 23.02 -49.92
C MET A 1 -27.45 23.70 -49.54
N GLY A 2 -26.27 23.10 -49.47
CA GLY A 2 -25.78 21.72 -49.43
C GLY A 2 -24.52 21.75 -48.54
N ALA A 3 -24.33 20.78 -47.66
CA ALA A 3 -23.33 19.71 -47.81
C ALA A 3 -21.91 20.22 -48.14
N ASN A 4 -21.01 20.18 -47.15
CA ASN A 4 -19.60 19.92 -47.43
C ASN A 4 -18.98 19.06 -46.33
N ALA A 5 -18.16 18.12 -46.80
CA ALA A 5 -17.89 16.84 -46.18
C ALA A 5 -16.62 16.81 -45.34
N SER A 6 -16.61 15.80 -44.48
CA SER A 6 -15.53 15.14 -43.74
C SER A 6 -14.15 15.09 -44.39
N ASN A 7 -13.10 15.09 -43.56
CA ASN A 7 -11.90 14.27 -43.77
C ASN A 7 -11.23 13.94 -42.42
N TYR A 8 -11.41 12.69 -41.97
CA TYR A 8 -10.56 12.01 -40.98
C TYR A 8 -9.60 11.08 -41.74
N PRO A 9 -8.32 10.96 -41.34
CA PRO A 9 -7.50 9.84 -41.79
C PRO A 9 -7.49 8.71 -40.74
N HIS A 10 -8.06 7.58 -41.11
CA HIS A 10 -7.75 6.26 -40.54
C HIS A 10 -6.40 5.78 -41.10
N SER A 11 -5.55 5.18 -40.25
CA SER A 11 -4.45 4.33 -40.71
C SER A 11 -4.51 2.98 -40.01
N CYS A 12 -4.56 1.94 -40.84
CA CYS A 12 -4.64 0.53 -40.46
C CYS A 12 -3.25 -0.08 -40.24
N SER A 13 -3.21 -1.09 -39.39
CA SER A 13 -2.10 -2.02 -39.15
C SER A 13 -1.79 -2.91 -40.37
N PRO A 14 -0.58 -3.50 -40.44
CA PRO A 14 -0.36 -4.76 -41.15
C PRO A 14 -0.28 -5.94 -40.16
N ARG A 15 -1.07 -6.98 -40.45
CA ARG A 15 -0.87 -8.35 -39.97
C ARG A 15 0.30 -8.98 -40.74
N VAL A 16 1.21 -9.65 -40.04
CA VAL A 16 2.04 -10.73 -40.58
C VAL A 16 1.88 -11.92 -39.64
N GLY A 17 1.39 -13.02 -40.21
CA GLY A 17 1.33 -14.33 -39.57
C GLY A 17 2.62 -15.11 -39.83
N GLY A 18 2.97 -15.98 -38.88
CA GLY A 18 4.06 -16.94 -38.98
C GLY A 18 3.96 -17.93 -37.83
N ASN A 19 3.38 -19.09 -38.11
CA ASN A 19 3.10 -20.17 -37.18
C ASN A 19 4.21 -21.24 -37.34
N SER A 20 4.87 -21.66 -36.26
CA SER A 20 5.57 -22.96 -36.25
C SER A 20 6.01 -23.42 -34.85
N GLN A 21 5.32 -24.48 -34.43
CA GLN A 21 5.82 -25.69 -33.76
C GLN A 21 6.30 -25.63 -32.31
N ALA A 22 5.47 -26.29 -31.49
CA ALA A 22 5.80 -26.92 -30.23
C ALA A 22 6.99 -27.89 -30.35
N GLN A 23 7.89 -27.84 -29.36
CA GLN A 23 8.65 -29.00 -28.92
C GLN A 23 8.52 -29.11 -27.39
N GLN A 24 7.72 -30.09 -26.99
CA GLN A 24 7.79 -30.72 -25.69
C GLN A 24 9.09 -31.54 -25.65
N THR A 25 9.88 -31.39 -24.60
CA THR A 25 10.92 -32.35 -24.24
C THR A 25 10.66 -32.86 -22.84
N PHE A 26 10.28 -34.13 -22.80
CA PHE A 26 10.07 -34.97 -21.62
C PHE A 26 11.22 -35.98 -21.60
N ILE A 27 12.14 -35.86 -20.64
CA ILE A 27 13.09 -36.90 -20.19
C ILE A 27 13.26 -36.59 -18.69
N GLY A 28 13.00 -37.46 -17.73
CA GLY A 28 13.24 -38.90 -17.67
C GLY A 28 14.11 -39.13 -16.43
N THR A 29 13.51 -39.81 -15.45
CA THR A 29 14.05 -40.39 -14.21
C THR A 29 15.57 -40.60 -14.13
N SER A 30 16.20 -40.21 -13.01
CA SER A 30 17.26 -41.03 -12.41
C SER A 30 17.34 -40.84 -10.89
N SER A 31 17.47 -41.98 -10.23
CA SER A 31 17.56 -42.23 -8.80
C SER A 31 19.03 -42.20 -8.33
N TYR A 32 19.23 -42.21 -6.99
CA TYR A 32 20.50 -42.26 -6.23
C TYR A 32 21.19 -40.89 -6.06
N SER A 33 21.73 -40.48 -4.91
CA SER A 33 21.99 -41.15 -3.62
C SER A 33 22.32 -40.09 -2.57
N HIS A 34 22.04 -40.39 -1.30
CA HIS A 34 22.53 -39.68 -0.12
C HIS A 34 24.04 -39.37 -0.17
N GLN A 35 24.42 -38.13 0.08
CA GLN A 35 25.65 -37.84 0.83
C GLN A 35 25.59 -36.44 1.46
N GLY A 36 25.55 -36.42 2.79
CA GLY A 36 25.63 -35.20 3.57
C GLY A 36 27.04 -34.62 3.53
N TYR A 37 27.13 -33.29 3.46
CA TYR A 37 28.32 -32.55 3.82
C TYR A 37 27.89 -31.23 4.47
N GLY A 38 28.28 -31.07 5.73
CA GLY A 38 28.29 -29.77 6.39
C GLY A 38 29.37 -28.88 5.76
N CYS A 39 29.09 -27.58 5.67
CA CYS A 39 30.08 -26.59 5.28
C CYS A 39 30.20 -25.55 6.39
N GLU A 40 31.42 -25.44 6.93
CA GLU A 40 31.89 -24.35 7.76
C GLU A 40 31.83 -23.02 7.01
N SER A 41 31.43 -21.95 7.70
CA SER A 41 31.59 -20.57 7.21
C SER A 41 32.90 -19.99 7.73
N LYS A 42 33.90 -19.87 6.84
CA LYS A 42 35.07 -18.99 7.02
C LYS A 42 34.72 -17.59 6.51
N LEU A 43 34.78 -16.62 7.41
CA LEU A 43 34.66 -15.19 7.14
C LEU A 43 35.90 -14.68 6.37
N TYR A 44 35.64 -13.95 5.28
CA TYR A 44 36.63 -13.14 4.56
C TYR A 44 36.82 -11.79 5.27
N SER A 45 38.05 -11.28 5.25
CA SER A 45 38.42 -9.91 5.64
C SER A 45 39.52 -9.38 4.72
N LEU A 46 39.34 -8.16 4.20
CA LEU A 46 40.34 -7.24 3.60
C LEU A 46 39.59 -5.92 3.32
N ASP A 47 39.75 -4.83 4.09
CA ASP A 47 40.86 -3.86 4.26
C ASP A 47 40.68 -2.58 3.39
N HIS A 48 41.22 -1.45 3.88
CA HIS A 48 41.48 -0.07 3.35
C HIS A 48 41.17 0.93 4.51
N GLY A 49 41.98 1.87 5.00
CA GLY A 49 43.34 2.35 4.75
C GLY A 49 43.50 3.79 5.31
N HIS A 50 44.60 4.09 6.04
CA HIS A 50 45.17 5.42 6.46
C HIS A 50 44.39 6.30 7.47
N GLU A 51 44.95 6.99 8.49
CA GLU A 51 46.21 7.75 8.68
C GLU A 51 46.71 7.80 10.17
N LYS A 52 47.95 8.30 10.39
CA LYS A 52 48.67 8.48 11.69
C LYS A 52 48.24 9.77 12.44
N PRO A 53 48.66 10.01 13.72
CA PRO A 53 49.99 10.60 14.02
C PRO A 53 50.74 10.00 15.23
N GLN A 54 52.04 10.31 15.29
CA GLN A 54 53.05 9.91 16.29
C GLN A 54 52.87 10.59 17.66
N ASP A 55 53.25 9.93 18.76
CA ASP A 55 54.25 10.50 19.69
C ASP A 55 54.91 9.50 20.66
N LYS A 56 56.04 9.93 21.24
CA LYS A 56 57.22 9.14 21.66
C LYS A 56 57.19 8.51 23.07
N LYS A 57 57.84 7.32 23.16
CA LYS A 57 58.71 6.75 24.23
C LYS A 57 58.28 6.81 25.72
N LYS A 58 58.16 5.64 26.37
CA LYS A 58 59.06 5.17 27.46
C LYS A 58 58.79 3.72 27.93
N LYS A 59 59.86 3.13 28.48
CA LYS A 59 60.13 1.73 28.87
C LYS A 59 59.41 1.24 30.15
N THR A 60 59.32 -0.10 30.26
CA THR A 60 59.29 -0.97 31.49
C THR A 60 58.07 -0.80 32.41
N SER A 61 57.51 -1.77 33.14
CA SER A 61 57.93 -3.07 33.67
C SER A 61 56.69 -3.76 34.27
N GLY A 62 56.57 -5.07 34.04
CA GLY A 62 56.39 -6.03 35.13
C GLY A 62 55.23 -5.87 36.12
N LEU A 63 54.14 -6.62 35.91
CA LEU A 63 53.23 -7.04 36.98
C LEU A 63 52.78 -8.49 36.74
N ALA A 64 53.71 -9.40 37.02
CA ALA A 64 53.41 -10.79 37.31
C ALA A 64 52.84 -10.90 38.73
N THR A 65 51.58 -10.53 38.94
CA THR A 65 50.80 -10.89 40.14
C THR A 65 49.35 -10.44 39.99
N LEU A 66 48.51 -11.27 39.35
CA LEU A 66 47.13 -11.53 39.82
C LEU A 66 46.49 -12.68 39.01
N LYS A 67 47.17 -13.84 38.94
CA LYS A 67 46.45 -15.10 38.72
C LYS A 67 45.71 -15.44 40.02
N LYS A 68 44.44 -15.81 39.85
CA LYS A 68 43.45 -16.23 40.88
C LYS A 68 42.68 -15.09 41.55
N LYS A 69 41.67 -14.56 40.85
CA LYS A 69 40.35 -14.25 41.43
C LYS A 69 39.28 -13.89 40.38
N PHE A 70 39.10 -14.72 39.35
CA PHE A 70 37.86 -14.71 38.54
C PHE A 70 37.40 -16.13 38.15
N ILE A 71 37.61 -17.11 39.05
CA ILE A 71 36.88 -18.39 39.02
C ILE A 71 35.64 -18.23 39.89
N LYS A 72 34.61 -17.59 39.32
CA LYS A 72 33.17 -17.78 39.62
C LYS A 72 32.37 -16.79 38.76
N ARG A 73 32.60 -16.80 37.44
CA ARG A 73 31.55 -16.36 36.53
C ARG A 73 30.50 -17.46 36.59
N ARG A 74 29.43 -17.26 37.37
CA ARG A 74 28.21 -18.06 37.26
C ARG A 74 27.79 -18.00 35.78
N LYS A 75 28.15 -19.02 35.00
CA LYS A 75 27.46 -19.36 33.75
C LYS A 75 26.06 -19.82 34.18
N SER A 76 25.18 -18.86 34.42
CA SER A 76 23.76 -19.07 34.60
C SER A 76 23.03 -18.66 33.31
N SER A 77 23.46 -19.24 32.21
CA SER A 77 22.56 -19.56 31.11
C SER A 77 22.73 -21.06 30.90
N ARG A 78 22.19 -21.85 31.84
CA ARG A 78 21.87 -23.24 31.50
C ARG A 78 20.91 -23.10 30.33
N SER A 79 21.39 -23.38 29.12
CA SER A 79 20.51 -23.76 28.02
C SER A 79 19.52 -24.75 28.62
N ALA A 80 18.23 -24.46 28.58
CA ALA A 80 17.24 -25.42 29.04
C ALA A 80 17.56 -26.73 28.30
N ASP A 81 17.81 -27.80 29.05
CA ASP A 81 18.05 -29.10 28.46
C ASP A 81 16.69 -29.62 28.00
N HIS A 82 16.23 -29.09 26.86
CA HIS A 82 14.93 -29.39 26.26
C HIS A 82 14.79 -30.89 26.03
N ALA A 83 15.89 -31.58 25.75
CA ALA A 83 15.91 -33.03 25.62
C ALA A 83 15.61 -33.74 26.95
N LYS A 84 16.14 -33.24 28.08
CA LYS A 84 15.77 -33.76 29.41
C LYS A 84 14.30 -33.49 29.74
N GLN A 85 13.80 -32.28 29.47
CA GLN A 85 12.40 -31.93 29.72
C GLN A 85 11.44 -32.77 28.87
N MET A 86 11.76 -33.00 27.60
CA MET A 86 10.97 -33.88 26.73
C MET A 86 11.00 -35.33 27.21
N ARG A 87 12.16 -35.84 27.65
CA ARG A 87 12.23 -37.19 28.24
C ARG A 87 11.38 -37.33 29.51
N GLU A 88 11.36 -36.30 30.35
CA GLU A 88 10.50 -36.27 31.55
C GLU A 88 9.02 -36.16 31.19
N LEU A 89 8.65 -35.38 30.17
CA LEU A 89 7.26 -35.25 29.70
C LEU A 89 6.72 -36.57 29.12
N LEU A 90 7.55 -37.26 28.34
CA LEU A 90 7.17 -38.48 27.61
C LEU A 90 7.33 -39.76 28.44
N SER A 91 7.80 -39.69 29.69
CA SER A 91 8.21 -40.87 30.47
C SER A 91 7.10 -41.87 30.76
N GLY A 92 5.84 -41.48 30.62
CA GLY A 92 4.65 -42.33 30.80
C GLY A 92 3.78 -42.48 29.55
N TRP A 93 4.23 -41.97 28.40
CA TRP A 93 3.46 -42.02 27.15
C TRP A 93 3.65 -43.36 26.46
N ASP A 94 2.59 -43.85 25.81
CA ASP A 94 2.71 -45.02 24.93
C ASP A 94 3.38 -44.64 23.61
N VAL A 95 3.96 -45.61 22.91
CA VAL A 95 4.72 -45.36 21.67
C VAL A 95 3.84 -44.75 20.57
N ARG A 96 2.54 -45.05 20.55
CA ARG A 96 1.62 -44.50 19.55
C ARG A 96 1.36 -43.03 19.81
N ASP A 97 1.17 -42.64 21.07
CA ASP A 97 0.98 -41.24 21.44
C ASP A 97 2.24 -40.41 21.15
N VAL A 98 3.43 -40.99 21.39
CA VAL A 98 4.70 -40.35 21.02
C VAL A 98 4.83 -40.21 19.50
N ASN A 99 4.46 -41.23 18.72
CA ASN A 99 4.49 -41.15 17.27
C ASN A 99 3.47 -40.14 16.71
N ALA A 100 2.25 -40.09 17.25
CA ALA A 100 1.25 -39.09 16.87
C ALA A 100 1.75 -37.67 17.15
N LEU A 101 2.42 -37.46 18.29
CA LEU A 101 3.06 -36.19 18.60
C LEU A 101 4.15 -35.85 17.56
N VAL A 102 5.01 -36.80 17.20
CA VAL A 102 6.04 -36.59 16.17
C VAL A 102 5.40 -36.23 14.83
N GLU A 103 4.37 -36.95 14.40
CA GLU A 103 3.62 -36.65 13.16
C GLU A 103 3.02 -35.24 13.19
N GLU A 104 2.46 -34.81 14.32
CA GLU A 104 1.94 -33.45 14.50
C GLU A 104 3.04 -32.39 14.41
N TYR A 105 4.21 -32.63 15.02
CA TYR A 105 5.36 -31.73 14.93
C TYR A 105 5.93 -31.65 13.52
N GLU A 106 6.07 -32.77 12.83
CA GLU A 106 6.52 -32.84 11.44
C GLU A 106 5.54 -32.13 10.52
N GLY A 107 4.22 -32.38 10.68
CA GLY A 107 3.17 -31.69 9.95
C GLY A 107 3.18 -30.18 10.20
N THR A 108 3.33 -29.75 11.45
CA THR A 108 3.44 -28.33 11.81
C THR A 108 4.70 -27.69 11.23
N SER A 109 5.83 -28.42 11.22
CA SER A 109 7.08 -27.94 10.62
C SER A 109 6.94 -27.79 9.11
N ALA A 110 6.33 -28.76 8.43
CA ALA A 110 6.06 -28.69 7.00
C ALA A 110 5.12 -27.53 6.67
N LEU A 111 4.09 -27.30 7.48
CA LEU A 111 3.17 -26.17 7.30
C LEU A 111 3.88 -24.82 7.47
N LYS A 112 4.78 -24.70 8.47
CA LYS A 112 5.59 -23.48 8.65
C LYS A 112 6.52 -23.22 7.46
N GLU A 113 7.14 -24.26 6.92
CA GLU A 113 7.98 -24.13 5.73
C GLU A 113 7.15 -23.71 4.51
N LEU A 114 6.02 -24.37 4.27
CA LEU A 114 5.11 -24.00 3.17
C LEU A 114 4.61 -22.56 3.31
N TYR A 115 4.27 -22.12 4.53
CA TYR A 115 3.88 -20.74 4.80
C TYR A 115 4.99 -19.75 4.44
N LEU A 116 6.24 -20.02 4.83
CA LEU A 116 7.38 -19.19 4.47
C LEU A 116 7.60 -19.14 2.96
N GLN A 117 7.58 -20.29 2.29
CA GLN A 117 7.74 -20.37 0.83
C GLN A 117 6.60 -19.64 0.10
N ALA A 118 5.36 -19.76 0.57
CA ALA A 118 4.22 -19.05 -0.01
C ALA A 118 4.36 -17.52 0.14
N ASN A 119 4.87 -17.04 1.28
CA ASN A 119 5.14 -15.62 1.47
C ASN A 119 6.28 -15.12 0.57
N LEU A 120 7.36 -15.89 0.42
CA LEU A 120 8.47 -15.54 -0.46
C LEU A 120 8.10 -15.59 -1.95
N ALA A 121 7.18 -16.48 -2.34
CA ALA A 121 6.70 -16.60 -3.71
C ALA A 121 5.70 -15.52 -4.12
N ARG A 122 5.13 -14.77 -3.15
CA ARG A 122 4.13 -13.74 -3.42
C ARG A 122 4.80 -12.51 -4.07
N PRO A 123 4.28 -12.01 -5.19
CA PRO A 123 4.75 -10.74 -5.76
C PRO A 123 4.54 -9.60 -4.77
N GLU A 124 5.51 -8.69 -4.65
CA GLU A 124 5.35 -7.48 -3.85
C GLU A 124 4.10 -6.71 -4.29
N ALA A 125 3.20 -6.45 -3.36
CA ALA A 125 2.09 -5.56 -3.61
C ALA A 125 2.57 -4.11 -3.82
N ARG A 126 1.83 -3.36 -4.64
CA ARG A 126 2.17 -1.99 -4.99
C ARG A 126 1.83 -1.03 -3.85
N THR A 127 2.86 -0.45 -3.24
CA THR A 127 2.70 0.51 -2.14
C THR A 127 1.98 1.79 -2.59
N LEU A 128 1.38 2.50 -1.63
CA LEU A 128 0.79 3.82 -1.81
C LEU A 128 1.76 4.77 -2.52
N GLN A 129 3.01 4.81 -2.06
CA GLN A 129 4.06 5.64 -2.66
C GLN A 129 4.25 5.35 -4.16
N LYS A 130 4.33 4.07 -4.57
CA LYS A 130 4.49 3.68 -5.97
C LYS A 130 3.28 4.11 -6.80
N ASP A 131 2.08 3.96 -6.27
CA ASP A 131 0.85 4.36 -6.98
C ASP A 131 0.70 5.89 -7.07
N MET A 132 1.12 6.63 -6.05
CA MET A 132 1.14 8.09 -6.07
C MET A 132 2.19 8.64 -7.04
N ALA A 133 3.33 7.96 -7.19
CA ALA A 133 4.33 8.28 -8.21
C ALA A 133 3.76 8.11 -9.63
N GLU A 134 3.09 6.98 -9.90
CA GLU A 134 2.42 6.75 -11.18
C GLU A 134 1.28 7.75 -11.43
N LEU A 135 0.50 8.09 -10.40
CA LEU A 135 -0.56 9.11 -10.47
C LEU A 135 0.00 10.45 -10.95
N TYR A 136 1.13 10.89 -10.38
CA TYR A 136 1.81 12.12 -10.80
C TYR A 136 2.35 12.01 -12.22
N GLN A 137 3.01 10.89 -12.57
CA GLN A 137 3.61 10.67 -13.88
C GLN A 137 2.57 10.65 -15.01
N TYR A 138 1.47 9.93 -14.82
CA TYR A 138 0.44 9.74 -15.85
C TYR A 138 -0.69 10.77 -15.80
N LYS A 139 -0.73 11.64 -14.78
CA LYS A 139 -1.65 12.77 -14.68
C LYS A 139 -3.13 12.36 -14.73
N TYR A 140 -3.45 11.21 -14.14
CA TYR A 140 -4.83 10.73 -14.10
C TYR A 140 -5.66 11.57 -13.15
N CYS A 141 -6.78 12.12 -13.62
CA CYS A 141 -7.74 12.88 -12.79
C CYS A 141 -7.20 14.20 -12.19
N THR A 142 -6.26 14.87 -12.86
CA THR A 142 -5.79 16.20 -12.44
C THR A 142 -6.92 17.24 -12.52
N ASP A 143 -6.97 18.11 -11.52
CA ASP A 143 -8.06 19.07 -11.30
C ASP A 143 -7.58 20.53 -11.18
N VAL A 144 -6.26 20.76 -11.27
CA VAL A 144 -5.66 22.10 -11.33
C VAL A 144 -4.35 22.05 -12.12
N ASP A 145 -4.08 23.13 -12.86
CA ASP A 145 -2.86 23.30 -13.64
C ASP A 145 -2.04 24.44 -13.02
N LEU A 146 -0.80 24.14 -12.60
CA LEU A 146 0.13 25.15 -12.11
C LEU A 146 1.03 25.62 -13.27
N ILE A 147 1.09 26.91 -13.52
CA ILE A 147 1.92 27.49 -14.58
C ILE A 147 3.16 28.12 -13.94
N PHE A 148 4.30 27.44 -14.04
CA PHE A 148 5.59 27.94 -13.54
C PHE A 148 6.54 28.13 -14.71
N GLN A 149 7.10 29.34 -14.87
CA GLN A 149 8.03 29.68 -15.96
C GLN A 149 7.54 29.17 -17.34
N GLU A 150 6.29 29.53 -17.69
CA GLU A 150 5.61 29.13 -18.95
C GLU A 150 5.36 27.62 -19.13
N THR A 151 5.70 26.79 -18.14
CA THR A 151 5.44 25.34 -18.17
C THR A 151 4.23 25.00 -17.31
N CYS A 152 3.35 24.16 -17.86
CA CYS A 152 2.16 23.67 -17.19
C CYS A 152 2.45 22.36 -16.42
N PHE A 153 2.04 22.32 -15.16
CA PHE A 153 2.08 21.18 -14.26
C PHE A 153 0.67 20.79 -13.84
N PRO A 154 0.06 19.78 -14.50
CA PRO A 154 -1.21 19.22 -14.07
C PRO A 154 -1.05 18.45 -12.77
N VAL A 155 -1.81 18.84 -11.74
CA VAL A 155 -1.70 18.30 -10.37
C VAL A 155 -3.07 18.13 -9.72
N HIS A 156 -3.06 17.65 -8.47
CA HIS A 156 -4.24 17.34 -7.68
C HIS A 156 -4.33 18.25 -6.46
N ARG A 157 -5.41 18.99 -6.35
CA ARG A 157 -5.64 19.96 -5.27
C ARG A 157 -5.63 19.29 -3.90
N ALA A 158 -6.35 18.18 -3.77
CA ALA A 158 -6.44 17.42 -2.53
C ALA A 158 -5.06 17.00 -2.00
N ILE A 159 -4.18 16.53 -2.90
CA ILE A 159 -2.84 16.06 -2.54
C ILE A 159 -1.96 17.24 -2.13
N LEU A 160 -1.87 18.28 -2.97
CA LEU A 160 -1.01 19.43 -2.65
C LEU A 160 -1.45 20.17 -1.38
N ALA A 161 -2.75 20.35 -1.18
CA ALA A 161 -3.28 21.01 0.01
C ALA A 161 -3.11 20.18 1.29
N ALA A 162 -3.12 18.85 1.19
CA ALA A 162 -2.82 17.98 2.33
C ALA A 162 -1.33 18.00 2.68
N ARG A 163 -0.46 18.08 1.66
CA ARG A 163 0.99 17.87 1.79
C ARG A 163 1.79 19.17 1.98
N CYS A 164 1.23 20.33 1.65
CA CYS A 164 1.97 21.59 1.66
C CYS A 164 1.10 22.78 2.12
N PRO A 165 1.44 23.45 3.24
CA PRO A 165 0.71 24.62 3.74
C PRO A 165 0.62 25.80 2.76
N PHE A 166 1.68 26.03 1.98
CA PHE A 166 1.69 27.05 0.93
C PHE A 166 0.60 26.75 -0.11
N PHE A 167 0.59 25.54 -0.68
CA PHE A 167 -0.43 25.15 -1.65
C PHE A 167 -1.82 25.09 -1.05
N LYS A 168 -1.97 24.66 0.21
CA LYS A 168 -3.25 24.70 0.92
C LYS A 168 -3.85 26.10 0.93
N THR A 169 -3.02 27.11 1.22
CA THR A 169 -3.44 28.52 1.27
C THR A 169 -3.77 29.02 -0.14
N LEU A 170 -2.86 28.80 -1.10
CA LEU A 170 -3.02 29.22 -2.50
C LEU A 170 -4.30 28.65 -3.15
N LEU A 171 -4.54 27.35 -2.98
CA LEU A 171 -5.68 26.65 -3.56
C LEU A 171 -7.00 27.02 -2.86
N SER A 172 -6.97 27.36 -1.57
CA SER A 172 -8.16 27.86 -0.87
C SER A 172 -8.66 29.19 -1.43
N SER A 173 -7.76 30.03 -1.96
CA SER A 173 -8.09 31.30 -2.59
C SER A 173 -8.58 31.15 -4.05
N SER A 174 -8.45 29.97 -4.65
CA SER A 174 -8.76 29.69 -6.06
C SER A 174 -9.58 28.41 -6.17
N PRO A 175 -10.88 28.42 -5.81
CA PRO A 175 -11.70 27.21 -5.69
C PRO A 175 -12.18 26.62 -7.02
N GLU A 176 -11.81 27.23 -8.15
CA GLU A 176 -12.29 26.84 -9.47
C GLU A 176 -11.64 25.51 -9.92
N TYR A 177 -12.47 24.59 -10.39
CA TYR A 177 -12.03 23.29 -10.90
C TYR A 177 -11.43 23.46 -12.29
N GLY A 178 -10.24 22.91 -12.52
CA GLY A 178 -9.48 23.11 -13.76
C GLY A 178 -8.88 24.51 -13.89
N ALA A 179 -8.69 25.22 -12.77
CA ALA A 179 -8.05 26.53 -12.77
C ALA A 179 -6.58 26.42 -13.23
N GLU A 180 -6.16 27.39 -14.03
CA GLU A 180 -4.75 27.65 -14.31
C GLU A 180 -4.23 28.68 -13.30
N ILE A 181 -3.26 28.28 -12.47
CA ILE A 181 -2.70 29.13 -11.42
C ILE A 181 -1.26 29.46 -11.78
N ILE A 182 -1.00 30.75 -12.00
CA ILE A 182 0.35 31.24 -12.27
C ILE A 182 1.17 31.21 -10.97
N MET A 183 2.31 30.54 -11.02
CA MET A 183 3.25 30.39 -9.93
C MET A 183 4.33 31.46 -10.04
N ASP A 184 4.25 32.49 -9.19
CA ASP A 184 5.28 33.53 -9.06
C ASP A 184 6.22 33.20 -7.89
N ILE A 185 7.11 32.22 -8.12
CA ILE A 185 8.12 31.79 -7.13
C ILE A 185 9.44 32.47 -7.50
N ASN A 186 9.87 33.42 -6.67
CA ASN A 186 11.09 34.21 -6.88
C ASN A 186 12.27 33.76 -6.01
N THR A 187 12.13 32.63 -5.31
CA THR A 187 13.16 32.08 -4.42
C THR A 187 14.38 31.64 -5.23
N ALA A 188 15.55 32.18 -4.88
CA ALA A 188 16.80 31.85 -5.57
C ALA A 188 17.09 30.34 -5.48
N GLY A 189 17.44 29.72 -6.60
CA GLY A 189 17.72 28.27 -6.66
C GLY A 189 16.51 27.38 -6.97
N ILE A 190 15.30 27.94 -7.02
CA ILE A 190 14.11 27.21 -7.48
C ILE A 190 13.91 27.43 -8.98
N ASP A 191 14.51 26.54 -9.76
CA ASP A 191 14.31 26.44 -11.20
C ASP A 191 13.26 25.37 -11.55
N MET A 192 12.96 25.22 -12.84
CA MET A 192 11.98 24.24 -13.33
C MET A 192 12.21 22.82 -12.80
N PRO A 193 13.42 22.24 -12.87
CA PRO A 193 13.65 20.90 -12.36
C PRO A 193 13.50 20.81 -10.84
N MET A 194 13.89 21.85 -10.08
CA MET A 194 13.68 21.90 -8.63
C MET A 194 12.19 21.91 -8.28
N PHE A 195 11.39 22.73 -8.98
CA PHE A 195 9.94 22.77 -8.79
C PHE A 195 9.28 21.44 -9.13
N SER A 196 9.68 20.80 -10.24
CA SER A 196 9.20 19.46 -10.61
C SER A 196 9.53 18.41 -9.54
N ALA A 197 10.73 18.45 -8.98
CA ALA A 197 11.16 17.51 -7.95
C ALA A 197 10.49 17.78 -6.59
N LEU A 198 10.20 19.05 -6.25
CA LEU A 198 9.33 19.40 -5.13
C LEU A 198 7.94 18.80 -5.28
N LEU A 199 7.31 18.96 -6.46
CA LEU A 199 6.01 18.35 -6.73
C LEU A 199 6.08 16.82 -6.60
N HIS A 200 7.09 16.18 -7.17
CA HIS A 200 7.28 14.73 -7.01
C HIS A 200 7.41 14.32 -5.54
N TYR A 201 8.18 15.07 -4.74
CA TYR A 201 8.31 14.84 -3.30
C TYR A 201 6.97 14.95 -2.56
N LEU A 202 6.11 15.91 -2.93
CA LEU A 202 4.79 16.04 -2.30
C LEU A 202 3.91 14.79 -2.53
N TYR A 203 4.04 14.11 -3.67
CA TYR A 203 3.29 12.87 -3.97
C TYR A 203 3.91 11.62 -3.35
N THR A 204 5.24 11.55 -3.29
CA THR A 204 5.95 10.30 -2.97
C THR A 204 6.60 10.29 -1.59
N GLY A 205 6.80 11.46 -0.98
CA GLY A 205 7.56 11.61 0.25
C GLY A 205 9.07 11.47 0.08
N GLU A 206 9.58 11.35 -1.16
CA GLU A 206 11.01 11.19 -1.44
C GLU A 206 11.46 12.11 -2.59
N PHE A 207 12.59 12.80 -2.36
CA PHE A 207 13.31 13.46 -3.45
C PHE A 207 14.03 12.36 -4.24
N GLY A 208 13.86 12.34 -5.57
CA GLY A 208 14.50 11.34 -6.41
C GLY A 208 16.00 11.27 -6.14
N MET A 209 16.52 10.06 -5.91
CA MET A 209 17.91 9.83 -5.44
C MET A 209 18.99 10.33 -6.42
N GLU A 210 18.61 10.60 -7.66
CA GLU A 210 19.53 10.92 -8.76
C GLU A 210 19.91 12.41 -8.83
N ASP A 211 19.21 13.31 -8.12
CA ASP A 211 19.48 14.75 -8.21
C ASP A 211 20.35 15.23 -7.03
N SER A 212 21.66 15.36 -7.29
CA SER A 212 22.66 15.81 -6.31
C SER A 212 22.36 17.17 -5.68
N ARG A 213 21.46 17.98 -6.28
CA ARG A 213 21.06 19.27 -5.71
C ARG A 213 20.32 19.13 -4.38
N PHE A 214 19.62 18.02 -4.13
CA PHE A 214 18.99 17.73 -2.84
C PHE A 214 19.96 17.32 -1.74
N GLN A 215 21.26 17.22 -2.05
CA GLN A 215 22.31 17.13 -1.03
C GLN A 215 22.73 18.51 -0.52
N ASN A 216 22.33 19.59 -1.20
CA ASN A 216 22.61 20.96 -0.77
C ASN A 216 21.61 21.39 0.32
N VAL A 217 22.11 21.51 1.54
CA VAL A 217 21.33 21.88 2.72
C VAL A 217 20.70 23.28 2.57
N ASP A 218 21.38 24.23 1.93
CA ASP A 218 20.87 25.60 1.79
C ASP A 218 19.59 25.64 0.95
N ILE A 219 19.54 24.81 -0.11
CA ILE A 219 18.36 24.67 -0.97
C ILE A 219 17.20 24.05 -0.19
N LEU A 220 17.46 23.01 0.62
CA LEU A 220 16.43 22.37 1.44
C LEU A 220 15.85 23.33 2.48
N VAL A 221 16.70 24.17 3.10
CA VAL A 221 16.25 25.20 4.04
C VAL A 221 15.35 26.21 3.32
N GLN A 222 15.76 26.72 2.17
CA GLN A 222 14.95 27.65 1.37
C GLN A 222 13.60 27.05 0.96
N LEU A 223 13.58 25.80 0.51
CA LEU A 223 12.33 25.09 0.20
C LEU A 223 11.44 24.94 1.43
N SER A 224 12.03 24.66 2.60
CA SER A 224 11.27 24.53 3.84
C SER A 224 10.70 25.85 4.34
N GLU A 225 11.39 26.97 4.12
CA GLU A 225 10.91 28.31 4.46
C GLU A 225 9.75 28.74 3.54
N GLU A 226 9.86 28.44 2.24
CA GLU A 226 8.87 28.82 1.23
C GLU A 226 7.63 27.92 1.25
N PHE A 227 7.81 26.59 1.29
CA PHE A 227 6.75 25.60 1.12
C PHE A 227 6.37 24.85 2.41
N GLY A 228 7.13 25.04 3.49
CA GLY A 228 7.00 24.27 4.73
C GLY A 228 7.69 22.90 4.67
N THR A 229 7.71 22.20 5.80
CA THR A 229 8.18 20.81 5.90
C THR A 229 6.99 19.86 5.98
N PRO A 230 6.71 19.06 4.93
CA PRO A 230 5.63 18.08 4.97
C PRO A 230 5.86 17.00 6.03
N ASN A 231 4.78 16.41 6.56
CA ASN A 231 4.90 15.20 7.38
C ASN A 231 5.30 14.01 6.49
N SER A 232 5.45 12.82 7.08
CA SER A 232 5.54 11.59 6.28
C SER A 232 4.28 11.41 5.42
N LEU A 233 4.43 10.79 4.24
CA LEU A 233 3.34 10.61 3.29
C LEU A 233 2.13 9.92 3.93
N ASP A 234 2.36 8.89 4.75
CA ASP A 234 1.30 8.12 5.40
C ASP A 234 0.48 8.96 6.40
N VAL A 235 1.09 9.91 7.10
CA VAL A 235 0.42 10.76 8.08
C VAL A 235 -0.54 11.71 7.38
N ASP A 236 -0.07 12.40 6.34
CA ASP A 236 -0.90 13.36 5.62
C ASP A 236 -1.98 12.66 4.77
N MET A 237 -1.70 11.47 4.24
CA MET A 237 -2.70 10.68 3.52
C MET A 237 -3.80 10.13 4.45
N ARG A 238 -3.43 9.73 5.68
CA ARG A 238 -4.40 9.41 6.72
C ARG A 238 -5.25 10.62 7.11
N ALA A 239 -4.64 11.79 7.28
CA ALA A 239 -5.39 13.02 7.53
C ALA A 239 -6.33 13.37 6.36
N LEU A 240 -5.88 13.21 5.11
CA LEU A 240 -6.73 13.40 3.94
C LEU A 240 -7.94 12.44 3.96
N PHE A 241 -7.74 11.20 4.42
CA PHE A 241 -8.83 10.24 4.62
C PHE A 241 -9.81 10.68 5.73
N ASP A 242 -9.30 11.13 6.88
CA ASP A 242 -10.14 11.50 8.02
C ASP A 242 -10.98 12.77 7.75
N TYR A 243 -10.41 13.74 7.04
CA TYR A 243 -11.05 15.04 6.82
C TYR A 243 -11.79 15.17 5.49
N MET A 244 -11.49 14.32 4.48
CA MET A 244 -12.14 14.35 3.16
C MET A 244 -12.13 15.74 2.48
N CYS A 245 -11.13 16.57 2.77
CA CYS A 245 -11.02 17.90 2.18
C CYS A 245 -10.77 17.80 0.67
N TYR A 246 -11.53 18.56 -0.13
CA TYR A 246 -11.49 18.52 -1.60
C TYR A 246 -11.96 17.20 -2.23
N TYR A 247 -12.81 16.43 -1.55
CA TYR A 247 -13.45 15.25 -2.16
C TYR A 247 -14.21 15.65 -3.45
N ASP A 248 -14.06 14.84 -4.48
CA ASP A 248 -14.61 15.08 -5.82
C ASP A 248 -15.38 13.86 -6.37
N VAL A 249 -15.50 12.82 -5.56
CA VAL A 249 -16.31 11.63 -5.84
C VAL A 249 -17.10 11.20 -4.60
N VAL A 250 -18.31 10.71 -4.85
CA VAL A 250 -19.19 10.14 -3.85
C VAL A 250 -19.58 8.73 -4.28
N LEU A 251 -19.37 7.75 -3.40
CA LEU A 251 -19.78 6.36 -3.58
C LEU A 251 -21.12 6.15 -2.89
N SER A 252 -22.09 5.71 -3.68
CA SER A 252 -23.39 5.29 -3.19
C SER A 252 -23.62 3.82 -3.51
N PHE A 253 -24.53 3.20 -2.77
CA PHE A 253 -24.74 1.76 -2.82
C PHE A 253 -26.18 1.50 -3.22
N SER A 254 -26.39 0.69 -4.26
CA SER A 254 -27.71 0.29 -4.71
C SER A 254 -27.98 -1.14 -4.30
N SER A 255 -29.12 -1.36 -3.66
CA SER A 255 -29.60 -2.68 -3.24
C SER A 255 -30.80 -3.08 -4.10
N ASN A 256 -30.96 -4.36 -4.43
CA ASN A 256 -32.13 -4.84 -5.20
C ASN A 256 -33.47 -4.60 -4.48
N SER A 257 -33.44 -4.30 -3.17
CA SER A 257 -34.61 -3.96 -2.36
C SER A 257 -35.17 -2.55 -2.65
N ASP A 258 -34.36 -1.65 -3.21
CA ASP A 258 -34.72 -0.23 -3.39
C ASP A 258 -35.78 -0.01 -4.49
N LEU A 259 -36.10 -1.06 -5.27
CA LEU A 259 -37.15 -1.02 -6.29
C LEU A 259 -38.58 -1.18 -5.72
N VAL A 260 -38.74 -1.46 -4.43
CA VAL A 260 -40.05 -1.78 -3.81
C VAL A 260 -40.58 -0.66 -2.88
N GLU A 261 -39.75 0.25 -2.39
CA GLU A 261 -40.15 1.28 -1.42
C GLU A 261 -40.47 2.65 -2.04
N THR A 262 -41.56 2.72 -2.83
CA THR A 262 -42.20 4.02 -3.17
C THR A 262 -43.32 4.44 -2.22
N PHE A 263 -43.61 3.70 -1.15
CA PHE A 263 -44.69 4.05 -0.22
C PHE A 263 -44.41 3.60 1.22
N GLY A 264 -43.65 4.38 2.00
CA GLY A 264 -43.58 4.17 3.44
C GLY A 264 -42.37 4.81 4.10
N GLY A 265 -42.55 5.99 4.67
CA GLY A 265 -41.50 6.66 5.44
C GLY A 265 -41.07 5.85 6.67
N SER A 266 -39.87 5.28 6.61
CA SER A 266 -39.02 4.98 7.76
C SER A 266 -37.61 5.48 7.44
N GLN A 267 -37.43 6.79 7.53
CA GLN A 267 -36.09 7.41 7.55
C GLN A 267 -35.37 6.97 8.83
N ASN A 268 -34.62 5.87 8.78
CA ASN A 268 -33.59 5.51 9.76
C ASN A 268 -32.65 4.39 9.23
N CYS A 269 -32.25 4.48 7.96
CA CYS A 269 -30.96 3.99 7.52
C CYS A 269 -30.32 5.18 6.83
N LEU A 270 -29.35 5.85 7.47
CA LEU A 270 -28.64 6.93 6.83
C LEU A 270 -28.01 6.34 5.56
N ASP A 271 -28.44 6.83 4.41
CA ASP A 271 -27.86 6.57 3.10
C ASP A 271 -26.45 7.19 3.11
N GLU A 272 -25.54 6.51 3.82
CA GLU A 272 -24.18 6.97 4.08
C GLU A 272 -23.39 6.88 2.77
N GLU A 273 -23.56 7.93 1.98
CA GLU A 273 -22.69 8.28 0.87
C GLU A 273 -21.24 8.39 1.39
N LEU A 274 -20.33 7.63 0.81
CA LEU A 274 -18.92 7.69 1.16
C LEU A 274 -18.21 8.66 0.23
N ARG A 275 -17.52 9.63 0.81
CA ARG A 275 -16.69 10.58 0.08
C ARG A 275 -15.33 9.96 -0.23
N ALA A 276 -14.75 10.33 -1.37
CA ALA A 276 -13.39 9.98 -1.73
C ALA A 276 -12.83 10.98 -2.75
N HIS A 277 -11.61 10.71 -3.21
CA HIS A 277 -10.92 11.48 -4.23
C HIS A 277 -10.69 10.62 -5.48
N LYS A 278 -11.07 11.10 -6.67
CA LYS A 278 -10.83 10.43 -7.96
C LYS A 278 -9.36 10.05 -8.12
N ALA A 279 -8.47 10.98 -7.75
CA ALA A 279 -7.03 10.78 -7.76
C ALA A 279 -6.60 9.51 -6.99
N ILE A 280 -7.16 9.30 -5.79
CA ILE A 280 -6.82 8.16 -4.94
C ILE A 280 -7.49 6.89 -5.45
N ILE A 281 -8.81 6.87 -5.69
CA ILE A 281 -9.46 5.63 -6.13
C ILE A 281 -8.95 5.17 -7.52
N SER A 282 -8.58 6.09 -8.41
CA SER A 282 -8.04 5.74 -9.74
C SER A 282 -6.58 5.29 -9.71
N SER A 283 -5.76 5.82 -8.81
CA SER A 283 -4.38 5.35 -8.66
C SER A 283 -4.32 3.96 -8.03
N ARG A 284 -5.22 3.69 -7.07
CA ARG A 284 -5.23 2.45 -6.27
C ARG A 284 -6.04 1.32 -6.90
N SER A 285 -6.89 1.62 -7.89
CA SER A 285 -7.74 0.62 -8.55
C SER A 285 -7.89 0.89 -10.05
N PRO A 286 -7.33 0.01 -10.90
CA PRO A 286 -7.58 0.02 -12.34
C PRO A 286 -9.07 0.03 -12.70
N PHE A 287 -9.91 -0.70 -11.96
CA PHE A 287 -11.36 -0.68 -12.15
C PHE A 287 -11.94 0.75 -12.06
N PHE A 288 -11.66 1.47 -10.98
CA PHE A 288 -12.14 2.85 -10.82
C PHE A 288 -11.52 3.80 -11.83
N ARG A 289 -10.24 3.61 -12.16
CA ARG A 289 -9.57 4.38 -13.22
C ARG A 289 -10.27 4.24 -14.56
N HIS A 290 -10.56 3.02 -14.99
CA HIS A 290 -11.26 2.76 -16.25
C HIS A 290 -12.69 3.31 -16.23
N LEU A 291 -13.39 3.19 -15.09
CA LEU A 291 -14.73 3.77 -14.91
C LEU A 291 -14.70 5.29 -15.10
N LEU A 292 -13.77 5.98 -14.44
CA LEU A 292 -13.63 7.43 -14.55
C LEU A 292 -13.22 7.84 -15.96
N GLN A 293 -12.23 7.17 -16.57
CA GLN A 293 -11.81 7.43 -17.96
C GLN A 293 -12.94 7.23 -18.98
N ARG A 294 -13.89 6.33 -18.71
CA ARG A 294 -15.08 6.17 -19.56
C ARG A 294 -15.99 7.39 -19.45
N ARG A 295 -16.19 7.94 -18.25
CA ARG A 295 -16.98 9.17 -18.03
C ARG A 295 -16.37 10.41 -18.69
N ILE A 296 -15.04 10.50 -18.74
CA ILE A 296 -14.35 11.55 -19.49
C ILE A 296 -14.71 11.45 -20.98
N ARG A 297 -14.63 10.23 -21.54
CA ARG A 297 -14.94 9.97 -22.96
C ARG A 297 -16.41 10.21 -23.31
N THR A 298 -17.35 10.00 -22.40
CA THR A 298 -18.78 10.26 -22.61
C THR A 298 -19.18 11.72 -22.36
N GLY A 299 -18.28 12.55 -21.81
CA GLY A 299 -18.54 13.95 -21.49
C GLY A 299 -19.28 14.18 -20.17
N GLU A 300 -19.60 13.13 -19.41
CA GLU A 300 -20.22 13.23 -18.08
C GLU A 300 -19.32 13.99 -17.09
N GLU A 301 -18.00 13.87 -17.26
CA GLU A 301 -17.06 14.64 -16.44
C GLU A 301 -17.18 16.15 -16.67
N ILE A 302 -17.42 16.57 -17.91
CA ILE A 302 -17.56 18.00 -18.25
C ILE A 302 -18.81 18.57 -17.57
N THR A 303 -19.89 17.79 -17.50
CA THR A 303 -21.11 18.20 -16.79
C THR A 303 -20.87 18.34 -15.29
N ASP A 304 -20.19 17.38 -14.66
CA ASP A 304 -19.86 17.43 -13.23
C ASP A 304 -19.03 18.67 -12.90
N ARG A 305 -18.01 18.97 -13.73
CA ARG A 305 -17.17 20.16 -13.60
C ARG A 305 -17.97 21.46 -13.73
N THR A 306 -18.87 21.52 -14.72
CA THR A 306 -19.70 22.71 -14.98
C THR A 306 -20.67 22.98 -13.82
N LEU A 307 -21.27 21.92 -13.27
CA LEU A 307 -22.23 22.00 -12.16
C LEU A 307 -21.55 22.08 -10.78
N ARG A 308 -20.23 21.92 -10.72
CA ARG A 308 -19.45 21.87 -9.47
C ARG A 308 -19.96 20.80 -8.51
N THR A 309 -20.42 19.67 -9.08
CA THR A 309 -20.93 18.54 -8.31
C THR A 309 -19.90 17.41 -8.27
N PRO A 310 -19.73 16.74 -7.13
CA PRO A 310 -18.87 15.57 -7.06
C PRO A 310 -19.45 14.46 -7.95
N THR A 311 -18.57 13.69 -8.58
CA THR A 311 -18.97 12.55 -9.41
C THR A 311 -19.60 11.47 -8.55
N ARG A 312 -20.85 11.10 -8.83
CA ARG A 312 -21.54 10.02 -8.10
C ARG A 312 -21.30 8.67 -8.77
N ILE A 313 -20.69 7.73 -8.06
CA ILE A 313 -20.49 6.33 -8.50
C ILE A 313 -21.43 5.45 -7.68
N ILE A 314 -22.31 4.73 -8.37
CA ILE A 314 -23.24 3.77 -7.76
C ILE A 314 -22.58 2.39 -7.82
N LEU A 315 -22.43 1.76 -6.66
CA LEU A 315 -21.88 0.43 -6.49
C LEU A 315 -23.01 -0.54 -6.14
N ASP A 316 -23.01 -1.70 -6.79
CA ASP A 316 -23.97 -2.77 -6.50
C ASP A 316 -23.58 -3.45 -5.19
N GLU A 317 -24.48 -3.43 -4.19
CA GLU A 317 -24.23 -4.05 -2.87
C GLU A 317 -24.05 -5.57 -2.94
N SER A 318 -24.53 -6.22 -4.00
CA SER A 318 -24.29 -7.65 -4.23
C SER A 318 -22.86 -7.96 -4.64
N ILE A 319 -22.13 -6.96 -5.17
CA ILE A 319 -20.73 -7.09 -5.61
C ILE A 319 -19.79 -6.50 -4.56
N ILE A 320 -20.09 -5.28 -4.10
CA ILE A 320 -19.32 -4.57 -3.09
C ILE A 320 -20.26 -4.21 -1.94
N PRO A 321 -20.44 -5.12 -0.96
CA PRO A 321 -21.25 -4.84 0.21
C PRO A 321 -20.76 -3.59 0.93
N LYS A 322 -21.70 -2.68 1.25
CA LYS A 322 -21.42 -1.39 1.89
C LYS A 322 -20.58 -1.51 3.17
N LYS A 323 -20.74 -2.59 3.94
CA LYS A 323 -19.94 -2.87 5.16
C LYS A 323 -18.42 -2.81 4.92
N TYR A 324 -17.95 -3.21 3.74
CA TYR A 324 -16.52 -3.25 3.43
C TYR A 324 -15.97 -1.92 2.90
N ALA A 325 -16.83 -1.03 2.45
CA ALA A 325 -16.40 0.14 1.69
C ALA A 325 -15.46 1.07 2.48
N LYS A 326 -15.70 1.24 3.78
CA LYS A 326 -14.80 2.03 4.64
C LYS A 326 -13.43 1.38 4.83
N VAL A 327 -13.37 0.05 4.96
CA VAL A 327 -12.10 -0.71 5.05
C VAL A 327 -11.32 -0.60 3.75
N ILE A 328 -12.00 -0.78 2.62
CA ILE A 328 -11.41 -0.65 1.28
C ILE A 328 -10.85 0.76 1.09
N LEU A 329 -11.63 1.79 1.38
CA LEU A 329 -11.18 3.16 1.27
C LEU A 329 -10.01 3.44 2.22
N ASN A 330 -10.09 3.06 3.49
CA ASN A 330 -8.95 3.24 4.42
C ASN A 330 -7.66 2.62 3.85
N CYS A 331 -7.73 1.40 3.31
CA CYS A 331 -6.60 0.74 2.69
C CYS A 331 -6.08 1.50 1.45
N MET A 332 -6.97 2.09 0.63
CA MET A 332 -6.57 2.93 -0.50
C MET A 332 -5.74 4.15 -0.09
N TYR A 333 -6.02 4.78 1.06
CA TYR A 333 -5.28 5.96 1.53
C TYR A 333 -4.06 5.61 2.40
N THR A 334 -3.99 4.41 2.99
CA THR A 334 -3.03 4.15 4.07
C THR A 334 -2.23 2.86 3.94
N ASP A 335 -2.55 1.98 2.98
CA ASP A 335 -2.01 0.61 2.89
C ASP A 335 -2.36 -0.29 4.08
N VAL A 336 -3.24 0.15 4.98
CA VAL A 336 -3.64 -0.59 6.18
C VAL A 336 -5.03 -1.18 6.00
N VAL A 337 -5.12 -2.50 6.23
CA VAL A 337 -6.39 -3.23 6.30
C VAL A 337 -6.74 -3.46 7.77
N ASP A 338 -7.82 -2.84 8.23
CA ASP A 338 -8.32 -3.04 9.59
C ASP A 338 -9.74 -3.63 9.56
N LEU A 339 -9.81 -4.95 9.78
CA LEU A 339 -11.08 -5.69 9.85
C LEU A 339 -11.83 -5.46 11.16
N SER A 340 -11.20 -4.88 12.20
CA SER A 340 -11.89 -4.64 13.48
C SER A 340 -13.05 -3.64 13.33
N VAL A 341 -12.99 -2.79 12.30
CA VAL A 341 -14.03 -1.81 11.95
C VAL A 341 -15.32 -2.47 11.45
N LEU A 342 -15.24 -3.71 10.95
CA LEU A 342 -16.40 -4.48 10.49
C LEU A 342 -17.24 -5.03 11.64
N HIS A 343 -16.65 -5.16 12.83
CA HIS A 343 -17.27 -5.83 13.96
C HIS A 343 -17.59 -4.85 15.10
N SER A 344 -18.88 -4.60 15.30
CA SER A 344 -19.43 -4.45 16.64
C SER A 344 -19.58 -5.85 17.26
N SER A 345 -18.48 -6.48 17.69
CA SER A 345 -18.56 -7.82 18.27
C SER A 345 -19.44 -7.83 19.54
N PRO A 346 -20.48 -8.67 19.61
CA PRO A 346 -20.81 -9.30 20.88
C PRO A 346 -19.71 -10.30 21.22
N SER A 347 -19.29 -10.34 22.48
CA SER A 347 -18.32 -11.33 22.98
C SER A 347 -18.73 -12.74 22.56
N VAL A 348 -17.77 -13.54 22.10
CA VAL A 348 -17.96 -14.98 21.83
C VAL A 348 -18.58 -15.63 23.08
N GLY A 349 -19.71 -16.31 22.92
CA GLY A 349 -20.49 -16.90 24.01
C GLY A 349 -21.53 -15.98 24.67
N SER A 350 -21.85 -14.83 24.08
CA SER A 350 -22.91 -13.95 24.61
C SER A 350 -24.32 -14.46 24.27
N LEU A 351 -25.30 -14.04 25.06
CA LEU A 351 -26.72 -14.24 24.77
C LEU A 351 -27.14 -13.62 23.41
N SER A 352 -26.42 -12.61 22.93
CA SER A 352 -26.67 -11.98 21.63
C SER A 352 -26.22 -12.84 20.44
N GLU A 353 -25.16 -13.64 20.58
CA GLU A 353 -24.78 -14.64 19.57
C GLU A 353 -25.85 -15.73 19.44
N VAL A 354 -26.34 -16.24 20.57
CA VAL A 354 -27.44 -17.22 20.61
C VAL A 354 -28.73 -16.64 20.02
N GLN A 355 -29.04 -15.37 20.31
CA GLN A 355 -30.20 -14.68 19.72
C GLN A 355 -30.06 -14.46 18.21
N ALA A 356 -28.85 -14.18 17.70
CA ALA A 356 -28.61 -14.04 16.25
C ALA A 356 -28.79 -15.37 15.51
N LEU A 357 -28.29 -16.47 16.09
CA LEU A 357 -28.48 -17.82 15.57
C LEU A 357 -29.96 -18.23 15.55
N VAL A 358 -30.72 -17.92 16.61
CA VAL A 358 -32.18 -18.17 16.67
C VAL A 358 -32.95 -17.29 15.67
N ALA A 359 -32.46 -16.08 15.39
CA ALA A 359 -33.04 -15.18 14.39
C ALA A 359 -32.62 -15.49 12.93
N GLY A 360 -31.84 -16.55 12.69
CA GLY A 360 -31.37 -16.92 11.36
C GLY A 360 -30.31 -15.98 10.77
N LYS A 361 -29.76 -15.06 11.56
CA LYS A 361 -28.62 -14.22 11.15
C LYS A 361 -27.34 -14.98 11.50
N LEU A 362 -26.78 -15.71 10.52
CA LEU A 362 -25.44 -16.24 10.65
C LEU A 362 -24.47 -15.05 10.74
N ASN A 363 -23.83 -14.86 11.89
CA ASN A 363 -22.71 -13.94 11.99
C ASN A 363 -21.55 -14.55 11.20
N MET A 364 -21.08 -13.87 10.16
CA MET A 364 -19.93 -14.31 9.40
C MET A 364 -18.70 -14.42 10.30
N THR A 365 -17.94 -15.50 10.13
CA THR A 365 -16.64 -15.64 10.76
C THR A 365 -15.66 -14.64 10.14
N ARG A 366 -14.63 -14.26 10.90
CA ARG A 366 -13.56 -13.39 10.41
C ARG A 366 -12.89 -13.92 9.13
N ALA A 367 -12.81 -15.24 9.00
CA ALA A 367 -12.25 -15.90 7.82
C ALA A 367 -13.15 -15.71 6.58
N GLU A 368 -14.47 -15.80 6.75
CA GLU A 368 -15.42 -15.55 5.67
C GLU A 368 -15.44 -14.08 5.26
N GLU A 369 -15.36 -13.16 6.21
CA GLU A 369 -15.25 -11.71 5.90
C GLU A 369 -13.96 -11.38 5.14
N ALA A 370 -12.83 -11.96 5.56
CA ALA A 370 -11.57 -11.83 4.84
C ALA A 370 -11.66 -12.42 3.43
N MET A 371 -12.38 -13.53 3.25
CA MET A 371 -12.57 -14.15 1.94
C MET A 371 -13.47 -13.31 1.02
N GLU A 372 -14.56 -12.73 1.53
CA GLU A 372 -15.38 -11.78 0.78
C GLU A 372 -14.54 -10.57 0.36
N LEU A 373 -13.78 -9.98 1.30
CA LEU A 373 -12.93 -8.83 1.02
C LEU A 373 -11.83 -9.15 0.01
N TYR A 374 -11.29 -10.37 0.02
CA TYR A 374 -10.36 -10.87 -1.00
C TYR A 374 -10.98 -10.88 -2.40
N HIS A 375 -12.19 -11.42 -2.55
CA HIS A 375 -12.85 -11.43 -3.85
C HIS A 375 -13.16 -10.01 -4.34
N ILE A 376 -13.55 -9.11 -3.44
CA ILE A 376 -13.74 -7.69 -3.77
C ILE A 376 -12.41 -7.06 -4.21
N ALA A 377 -11.31 -7.34 -3.51
CA ALA A 377 -9.98 -6.84 -3.86
C ALA A 377 -9.55 -7.30 -5.26
N LEU A 378 -9.83 -8.56 -5.63
CA LEU A 378 -9.58 -9.06 -6.98
C LEU A 378 -10.44 -8.35 -8.02
N PHE A 379 -11.74 -8.14 -7.74
CA PHE A 379 -12.63 -7.40 -8.62
C PHE A 379 -12.17 -5.95 -8.86
N LEU A 380 -11.70 -5.30 -7.81
CA LEU A 380 -11.17 -3.94 -7.88
C LEU A 380 -9.75 -3.86 -8.46
N GLU A 381 -9.11 -5.01 -8.73
CA GLU A 381 -7.70 -5.12 -9.10
C GLU A 381 -6.77 -4.41 -8.08
N PHE A 382 -7.10 -4.49 -6.79
CA PHE A 382 -6.40 -3.80 -5.72
C PHE A 382 -5.53 -4.76 -4.90
N ASN A 383 -4.30 -4.98 -5.37
CA ASN A 383 -3.39 -6.00 -4.82
C ASN A 383 -3.01 -5.78 -3.35
N MET A 384 -2.86 -4.53 -2.88
CA MET A 384 -2.55 -4.27 -1.46
C MET A 384 -3.64 -4.80 -0.53
N LEU A 385 -4.91 -4.64 -0.91
CA LEU A 385 -6.02 -5.18 -0.14
C LEU A 385 -6.06 -6.71 -0.21
N ALA A 386 -5.83 -7.29 -1.39
CA ALA A 386 -5.83 -8.75 -1.57
C ALA A 386 -4.72 -9.45 -0.78
N GLN A 387 -3.57 -8.79 -0.62
CA GLN A 387 -2.40 -9.34 0.06
C GLN A 387 -2.26 -8.92 1.53
N GLY A 388 -2.93 -7.84 1.94
CA GLY A 388 -2.82 -7.25 3.28
C GLY A 388 -3.73 -7.89 4.34
N MET A 389 -4.45 -8.96 4.00
CA MET A 389 -5.33 -9.70 4.90
C MET A 389 -4.68 -10.92 5.54
#